data_AF-A0A831XKQ4-F1
#
_entry.id   AF-A0A831XKQ4-F1
#
_cell.length_a   1.000
_cell.length_b   1.000
_cell.length_c   1.000
_cell.angle_alpha   90.00
_cell.angle_beta   90.00
_cell.angle_gamma   90.00
#
_symmetry.space_group_name_H-M   'P 1'
#
loop_
_entity.id
_entity.type
_entity.pdbx_description
1 polymer ?
#
loop_
_entity_poly.entity_id
_entity_poly.type
_entity_poly.pdbx_seq_one_letter_code
_entity_poly.pdbx_strand_id
1 'polypeptide(L)'
;HDEDMLRHYVAAAVDVSPERPILIDKFLEDAIEVEADAIADGTDAFVPAIMEHVERAGVHSGDSACVIPPISIPPKHIDTINEYTRKIAIELKVVGLMNMQYAIANDRVYVLEANPRASRTVPLVSKVCAIPMAHLATQVMMGKKLSELNLKHGVFTHFGVKEAVFPFYMFPEVDPVLGPEMRSTGEVLGMADSFGMAFYKAQEATQQPLPAEGCALITVAHPDQPSVAEVARQLRELGFRIKATSGTRDFLAQNGIEAEAVNKLQEGRPHIVDAIKNGEIQLVINTPSGKLSEHDDSYIRKASIKYKVPYITTIAAALAAAKGIAARKKGGGGVKSLHAYHAEIVR
;
A
#
# COMPACT_ATOMS: atom_id res chain seq x y z
N HIS A 1 -19.55 7.45 7.98
CA HIS A 1 -19.49 8.89 7.64
C HIS A 1 -20.78 9.62 7.97
N ASP A 2 -21.95 8.99 7.90
CA ASP A 2 -23.22 9.57 8.37
C ASP A 2 -24.12 8.50 9.01
N GLU A 3 -25.22 8.94 9.61
CA GLU A 3 -26.20 8.08 10.29
C GLU A 3 -26.90 7.12 9.32
N ASP A 4 -27.24 7.59 8.12
CA ASP A 4 -27.96 6.81 7.12
C ASP A 4 -27.14 5.61 6.63
N MET A 5 -25.84 5.78 6.42
CA MET A 5 -24.93 4.69 6.08
C MET A 5 -24.77 3.69 7.21
N LEU A 6 -24.71 4.15 8.46
CA LEU A 6 -24.66 3.25 9.61
C LEU A 6 -25.94 2.41 9.67
N ARG A 7 -27.12 3.04 9.50
CA ARG A 7 -28.41 2.34 9.46
C ARG A 7 -28.47 1.30 8.35
N HIS A 8 -28.02 1.66 7.15
CA HIS A 8 -27.98 0.75 6.00
C HIS A 8 -27.03 -0.43 6.23
N TYR A 9 -25.82 -0.17 6.74
CA TYR A 9 -24.82 -1.21 7.02
C TYR A 9 -25.30 -2.16 8.11
N VAL A 10 -25.83 -1.65 9.23
CA VAL A 10 -26.35 -2.49 10.33
C VAL A 10 -27.51 -3.35 9.85
N ALA A 11 -28.42 -2.82 9.04
CA ALA A 11 -29.52 -3.61 8.47
C ALA A 11 -29.02 -4.79 7.63
N ALA A 12 -27.96 -4.61 6.84
CA ALA A 12 -27.36 -5.68 6.05
C ALA A 12 -26.50 -6.66 6.87
N ALA A 13 -25.83 -6.17 7.93
CA ALA A 13 -24.92 -6.95 8.76
C ALA A 13 -25.65 -7.93 9.71
N VAL A 14 -26.88 -7.60 10.12
CA VAL A 14 -27.73 -8.48 10.97
C VAL A 14 -27.97 -9.84 10.33
N ASP A 15 -28.00 -9.92 8.99
CA ASP A 15 -28.21 -11.18 8.26
C ASP A 15 -26.96 -12.09 8.25
N VAL A 16 -25.78 -11.59 8.64
CA VAL A 16 -24.50 -12.27 8.43
C VAL A 16 -23.98 -13.01 9.68
N SER A 17 -24.29 -12.58 10.91
CA SER A 17 -23.98 -13.36 12.13
C SER A 17 -24.68 -12.85 13.41
N PRO A 18 -25.63 -13.60 14.00
CA PRO A 18 -26.29 -13.20 15.26
C PRO A 18 -25.38 -13.28 16.50
N GLU A 19 -24.31 -14.08 16.44
CA GLU A 19 -23.49 -14.43 17.61
C GLU A 19 -22.24 -13.53 17.76
N ARG A 20 -21.96 -12.63 16.81
CA ARG A 20 -20.79 -11.75 16.85
C ARG A 20 -21.21 -10.29 17.00
N PRO A 21 -20.71 -9.57 18.02
CA PRO A 21 -21.03 -8.15 18.18
C PRO A 21 -20.49 -7.34 16.99
N ILE A 22 -21.24 -6.33 16.58
CA ILE A 22 -20.76 -5.32 15.61
C ILE A 22 -19.77 -4.43 16.35
N LEU A 23 -18.52 -4.39 15.86
CA LEU A 23 -17.50 -3.47 16.34
C LEU A 23 -17.69 -2.11 15.69
N ILE A 24 -17.66 -1.05 16.49
CA ILE A 24 -17.73 0.34 16.04
C ILE A 24 -16.45 1.03 16.49
N ASP A 25 -15.61 1.36 15.52
CA ASP A 25 -14.31 1.98 15.74
C ASP A 25 -14.24 3.36 15.11
N LYS A 26 -13.42 4.23 15.72
CA LYS A 26 -13.12 5.53 15.14
C LYS A 26 -12.15 5.35 13.97
N PHE A 27 -12.57 5.76 12.77
CA PHE A 27 -11.69 5.79 11.61
C PHE A 27 -10.55 6.80 11.83
N LEU A 28 -9.31 6.36 11.61
CA LEU A 28 -8.09 7.17 11.73
C LEU A 28 -7.73 7.72 10.36
N GLU A 29 -8.18 8.93 10.06
CA GLU A 29 -7.89 9.62 8.80
C GLU A 29 -6.38 9.86 8.61
N ASP A 30 -5.91 9.69 7.38
CA ASP A 30 -4.50 9.86 6.96
C ASP A 30 -3.47 9.08 7.79
N ALA A 31 -3.89 7.99 8.45
CA ALA A 31 -2.99 7.18 9.25
C ALA A 31 -2.07 6.30 8.38
N ILE A 32 -0.80 6.22 8.74
CA ILE A 32 0.13 5.22 8.18
C ILE A 32 -0.23 3.88 8.82
N GLU A 33 -0.58 2.89 8.01
CA GLU A 33 -0.77 1.53 8.49
C GLU A 33 0.56 0.77 8.50
N VAL A 34 0.74 -0.06 9.52
CA VAL A 34 2.02 -0.71 9.83
C VAL A 34 1.77 -2.13 10.30
N GLU A 35 2.55 -3.08 9.79
CA GLU A 35 2.52 -4.48 10.23
C GLU A 35 3.83 -4.89 10.90
N ALA A 36 3.72 -5.73 11.93
CA ALA A 36 4.85 -6.38 12.58
C ALA A 36 4.58 -7.88 12.74
N ASP A 37 5.33 -8.70 12.01
CA ASP A 37 5.37 -10.15 12.24
C ASP A 37 6.41 -10.47 13.31
N ALA A 38 6.04 -11.32 14.26
CA ALA A 38 6.88 -11.69 15.40
C ALA A 38 6.96 -13.21 15.58
N ILE A 39 8.07 -13.65 16.15
CA ILE A 39 8.22 -14.99 16.74
C ILE A 39 8.21 -14.81 18.26
N ALA A 40 7.34 -15.53 18.97
CA ALA A 40 7.20 -15.44 20.43
C ALA A 40 7.30 -16.82 21.10
N ASP A 41 7.85 -16.88 22.32
CA ASP A 41 8.05 -18.12 23.10
C ASP A 41 7.27 -18.17 24.44
N GLY A 42 6.25 -17.30 24.54
CA GLY A 42 5.41 -17.07 25.72
C GLY A 42 6.04 -16.14 26.77
N THR A 43 7.34 -15.86 26.67
CA THR A 43 8.07 -14.99 27.61
C THR A 43 8.73 -13.79 26.95
N ASP A 44 8.97 -13.87 25.64
CA ASP A 44 9.50 -12.79 24.84
C ASP A 44 8.99 -12.89 23.39
N ALA A 45 9.21 -11.83 22.60
CA ALA A 45 8.90 -11.77 21.18
C ALA A 45 10.00 -11.06 20.40
N PHE A 46 10.28 -11.56 19.20
CA PHE A 46 11.25 -11.01 18.27
C PHE A 46 10.57 -10.60 16.96
N VAL A 47 10.69 -9.31 16.60
CA VAL A 47 10.18 -8.73 15.35
C VAL A 47 11.36 -8.53 14.40
N PRO A 48 11.49 -9.30 13.29
CA PRO A 48 12.64 -9.17 12.40
C PRO A 48 12.74 -7.81 11.71
N ALA A 49 11.58 -7.28 11.29
CA ALA A 49 11.43 -5.96 10.71
C ALA A 49 9.97 -5.52 10.78
N ILE A 50 9.78 -4.20 10.70
CA ILE A 50 8.46 -3.57 10.60
C ILE A 50 8.17 -3.29 9.13
N MET A 51 6.92 -3.50 8.71
CA MET A 51 6.41 -3.21 7.37
C MET A 51 5.58 -1.94 7.39
N GLU A 52 5.91 -0.97 6.54
CA GLU A 52 5.10 0.24 6.33
C GLU A 52 4.21 0.05 5.10
N HIS A 53 2.90 0.30 5.21
CA HIS A 53 2.01 0.31 4.05
C HIS A 53 2.21 1.60 3.24
N VAL A 54 2.14 1.48 1.91
CA VAL A 54 2.15 2.63 1.00
C VAL A 54 0.79 3.31 1.07
N GLU A 55 -0.29 2.56 0.92
CA GLU A 55 -1.65 3.04 1.14
C GLU A 55 -1.87 3.40 2.62
N ARG A 56 -2.76 4.38 2.86
CA ARG A 56 -3.19 4.78 4.21
C ARG A 56 -4.21 3.80 4.77
N ALA A 57 -4.36 3.81 6.09
CA ALA A 57 -5.39 3.04 6.76
C ALA A 57 -6.78 3.31 6.15
N GLY A 58 -7.51 2.24 5.87
CA GLY A 58 -8.77 2.27 5.12
C GLY A 58 -8.70 1.51 3.80
N VAL A 59 -7.49 1.23 3.30
CA VAL A 59 -7.25 0.15 2.34
C VAL A 59 -6.81 -1.08 3.13
N HIS A 60 -7.42 -2.23 2.86
CA HIS A 60 -7.11 -3.47 3.54
C HIS A 60 -5.65 -3.89 3.33
N SER A 61 -4.95 -4.32 4.39
CA SER A 61 -3.53 -4.69 4.36
C SER A 61 -3.13 -5.67 3.25
N GLY A 62 -3.99 -6.64 2.95
CA GLY A 62 -3.81 -7.59 1.85
C GLY A 62 -3.75 -6.94 0.45
N ASP A 63 -4.45 -5.82 0.25
CA ASP A 63 -4.52 -5.09 -1.02
C ASP A 63 -3.52 -3.93 -1.09
N SER A 64 -3.00 -3.49 0.06
CA SER A 64 -1.96 -2.47 0.12
C SER A 64 -0.62 -3.00 -0.39
N ALA A 65 0.14 -2.13 -1.03
CA ALA A 65 1.58 -2.29 -1.16
C ALA A 65 2.24 -2.01 0.19
N CYS A 66 3.35 -2.67 0.48
CA CYS A 66 4.10 -2.41 1.72
C CYS A 66 5.60 -2.53 1.50
N VAL A 67 6.38 -1.87 2.37
CA VAL A 67 7.84 -1.78 2.26
C VAL A 67 8.54 -2.21 3.55
N ILE A 68 9.65 -2.92 3.38
CA ILE A 68 10.63 -3.26 4.39
C ILE A 68 12.01 -2.76 3.91
N PRO A 69 12.78 -2.01 4.72
CA PRO A 69 12.38 -1.40 5.99
C PRO A 69 11.41 -0.21 5.78
N PRO A 70 10.79 0.32 6.85
CA PRO A 70 9.96 1.52 6.77
C PRO A 70 10.74 2.71 6.19
N ILE A 71 10.05 3.58 5.44
CA ILE A 71 10.63 4.72 4.73
C ILE A 71 10.30 6.07 5.37
N SER A 72 9.20 6.16 6.11
CA SER A 72 8.71 7.42 6.68
C SER A 72 8.44 7.36 8.18
N ILE A 73 8.48 6.17 8.79
CA ILE A 73 8.22 5.98 10.22
C ILE A 73 9.42 6.44 11.08
N PRO A 74 9.23 7.41 12.00
CA PRO A 74 10.26 7.83 12.94
C PRO A 74 10.71 6.69 13.90
N PRO A 75 11.99 6.67 14.33
CA PRO A 75 12.51 5.65 15.25
C PRO A 75 11.69 5.45 16.53
N LYS A 76 11.18 6.53 17.13
CA LYS A 76 10.34 6.45 18.34
C LYS A 76 9.09 5.57 18.16
N HIS A 77 8.51 5.55 16.96
CA HIS A 77 7.32 4.73 16.68
C HIS A 77 7.71 3.28 16.39
N ILE A 78 8.88 3.05 15.77
CA ILE A 78 9.47 1.71 15.63
C ILE A 78 9.69 1.09 17.02
N ASP A 79 10.29 1.83 17.94
CA ASP A 79 10.52 1.37 19.32
C ASP A 79 9.21 1.07 20.04
N THR A 80 8.21 1.96 19.89
CA THR A 80 6.87 1.78 20.47
C THR A 80 6.19 0.51 19.92
N ILE A 81 6.26 0.27 18.61
CA ILE A 81 5.69 -0.92 17.96
C ILE A 81 6.34 -2.20 18.47
N ASN A 82 7.67 -2.22 18.59
CA ASN A 82 8.40 -3.35 19.13
C ASN A 82 8.00 -3.62 20.60
N GLU A 83 7.90 -2.57 21.41
CA GLU A 83 7.46 -2.67 22.81
C GLU A 83 6.02 -3.21 22.90
N TYR A 84 5.09 -2.67 22.12
CA TYR A 84 3.69 -3.10 22.11
C TYR A 84 3.57 -4.55 21.65
N THR A 85 4.26 -4.92 20.56
CA THR A 85 4.27 -6.29 20.03
C THR A 85 4.73 -7.27 21.11
N ARG A 86 5.83 -6.95 21.80
CA ARG A 86 6.36 -7.78 22.88
C ARG A 86 5.39 -7.93 24.05
N LYS A 87 4.85 -6.81 24.55
CA LYS A 87 3.91 -6.83 25.70
C LYS A 87 2.65 -7.65 25.37
N ILE A 88 2.08 -7.45 24.19
CA ILE A 88 0.86 -8.15 23.78
C ILE A 88 1.15 -9.64 23.55
N ALA A 89 2.28 -9.99 22.93
CA ALA A 89 2.67 -11.40 22.76
C ALA A 89 2.81 -12.14 24.10
N ILE A 90 3.41 -11.49 25.11
CA ILE A 90 3.57 -12.06 26.46
C ILE A 90 2.20 -12.20 27.14
N GLU A 91 1.37 -11.16 27.10
CA GLU A 91 0.04 -11.17 27.73
C GLU A 91 -0.86 -12.26 27.13
N LEU A 92 -0.85 -12.39 25.80
CA LEU A 92 -1.61 -13.42 25.08
C LEU A 92 -0.94 -14.81 25.12
N LYS A 93 0.22 -14.95 25.78
CA LYS A 93 0.99 -16.20 25.92
C LYS A 93 1.28 -16.87 24.57
N VAL A 94 1.61 -16.06 23.56
CA VAL A 94 1.87 -16.55 22.20
C VAL A 94 3.11 -17.44 22.20
N VAL A 95 2.97 -18.62 21.61
CA VAL A 95 4.09 -19.53 21.30
C VAL A 95 4.05 -19.85 19.80
N GLY A 96 5.05 -19.40 19.05
CA GLY A 96 5.11 -19.51 17.59
C GLY A 96 5.08 -18.15 16.90
N LEU A 97 4.23 -18.01 15.88
CA LEU A 97 4.10 -16.76 15.10
C LEU A 97 2.96 -15.89 15.61
N MET A 98 3.13 -14.59 15.49
CA MET A 98 2.11 -13.58 15.70
C MET A 98 2.27 -12.46 14.69
N ASN A 99 1.16 -11.87 14.29
CA ASN A 99 1.12 -10.66 13.49
C ASN A 99 0.37 -9.57 14.25
N MET A 100 0.89 -8.36 14.19
CA MET A 100 0.29 -7.17 14.76
C MET A 100 0.07 -6.14 13.65
N GLN A 101 -1.12 -5.53 13.64
CA GLN A 101 -1.44 -4.38 12.79
C GLN A 101 -1.60 -3.13 13.65
N TYR A 102 -0.98 -2.05 13.18
CA TYR A 102 -0.97 -0.75 13.83
C TYR A 102 -1.35 0.35 12.85
N ALA A 103 -1.77 1.48 13.41
CA ALA A 103 -1.91 2.73 12.68
C ALA A 103 -1.13 3.83 13.41
N ILE A 104 -0.43 4.69 12.66
CA ILE A 104 0.25 5.86 13.17
C ILE A 104 -0.50 7.09 12.69
N ALA A 105 -1.09 7.83 13.63
CA ALA A 105 -1.82 9.06 13.35
C ALA A 105 -1.55 10.08 14.45
N ASN A 106 -1.40 11.36 14.09
CA ASN A 106 -1.19 12.46 15.05
C ASN A 106 -0.09 12.16 16.08
N ASP A 107 1.06 11.66 15.60
CA ASP A 107 2.24 11.32 16.42
C ASP A 107 1.98 10.21 17.47
N ARG A 108 0.99 9.35 17.24
CA ARG A 108 0.60 8.28 18.15
C ARG A 108 0.44 6.94 17.42
N VAL A 109 0.93 5.88 18.06
CA VAL A 109 0.75 4.49 17.63
C VAL A 109 -0.55 3.94 18.22
N TYR A 110 -1.43 3.43 17.36
CA TYR A 110 -2.67 2.76 17.69
C TYR A 110 -2.56 1.28 17.31
N VAL A 111 -3.09 0.40 18.16
CA VAL A 111 -3.22 -1.03 17.85
C VAL A 111 -4.54 -1.23 17.11
N LEU A 112 -4.50 -1.89 15.95
CA LEU A 112 -5.70 -2.25 15.19
C LEU A 112 -6.14 -3.66 15.55
N GLU A 113 -5.27 -4.65 15.33
CA GLU A 113 -5.55 -6.04 15.67
C GLU A 113 -4.29 -6.84 16.01
N ALA A 114 -4.51 -7.95 16.72
CA ALA A 114 -3.50 -8.93 17.08
C ALA A 114 -3.93 -10.32 16.58
N ASN A 115 -3.11 -10.92 15.73
CA ASN A 115 -3.34 -12.23 15.15
C ASN A 115 -2.29 -13.21 15.72
N PRO A 116 -2.62 -14.03 16.75
CA PRO A 116 -1.68 -14.99 17.35
C PRO A 116 -1.52 -16.25 16.46
N ARG A 117 -1.15 -16.04 15.20
CA ARG A 117 -0.94 -17.04 14.16
C ARG A 117 -0.02 -16.48 13.08
N ALA A 118 0.37 -17.33 12.12
CA ALA A 118 1.04 -16.88 10.91
C ALA A 118 0.12 -15.94 10.10
N SER A 119 0.69 -14.83 9.62
CA SER A 119 0.09 -13.95 8.62
C SER A 119 0.54 -14.34 7.20
N ARG A 120 -0.08 -13.70 6.21
CA ARG A 120 0.34 -13.80 4.81
C ARG A 120 1.72 -13.13 4.55
N THR A 121 2.16 -12.24 5.43
CA THR A 121 3.39 -11.44 5.30
C THR A 121 4.66 -12.13 5.83
N VAL A 122 4.53 -13.23 6.59
CA VAL A 122 5.67 -14.03 7.09
C VAL A 122 6.68 -14.44 5.99
N PRO A 123 6.25 -14.94 4.80
CA PRO A 123 7.17 -15.27 3.71
C PRO A 123 7.92 -14.05 3.16
N LEU A 124 7.29 -12.88 3.13
CA LEU A 124 7.89 -11.62 2.69
C LEU A 124 8.99 -11.20 3.66
N VAL A 125 8.67 -11.10 4.96
CA VAL A 125 9.64 -10.74 6.01
C VAL A 125 10.81 -11.72 6.01
N SER A 126 10.52 -13.03 5.88
CA SER A 126 11.55 -14.06 5.84
C SER A 126 12.52 -13.88 4.66
N LYS A 127 12.01 -13.54 3.48
CA LYS A 127 12.83 -13.30 2.28
C LYS A 127 13.63 -12.00 2.39
N VAL A 128 13.05 -10.91 2.89
CA VAL A 128 13.75 -9.63 2.96
C VAL A 128 14.82 -9.63 4.05
N CYS A 129 14.54 -10.20 5.22
CA CYS A 129 15.42 -10.19 6.39
C CYS A 129 16.36 -11.41 6.47
N ALA A 130 16.22 -12.38 5.55
CA ALA A 130 16.93 -13.66 5.57
C ALA A 130 16.77 -14.43 6.89
N ILE A 131 15.56 -14.43 7.46
CA ILE A 131 15.23 -15.11 8.71
C ILE A 131 14.12 -16.13 8.40
N PRO A 132 14.35 -17.44 8.52
CA PRO A 132 13.34 -18.45 8.19
C PRO A 132 12.28 -18.55 9.29
N MET A 133 11.40 -17.55 9.39
CA MET A 133 10.51 -17.34 10.54
C MET A 133 9.63 -18.56 10.83
N ALA A 134 9.02 -19.18 9.81
CA ALA A 134 8.17 -20.35 10.00
C ALA A 134 8.93 -21.55 10.58
N HIS A 135 10.17 -21.76 10.14
CA HIS A 135 11.02 -22.83 10.66
C HIS A 135 11.41 -22.57 12.13
N LEU A 136 11.81 -21.33 12.45
CA LEU A 136 12.20 -20.94 13.80
C LEU A 136 11.01 -20.98 14.77
N ALA A 137 9.85 -20.46 14.36
CA ALA A 137 8.62 -20.56 15.14
C ALA A 137 8.19 -22.00 15.40
N THR A 138 8.42 -22.92 14.45
CA THR A 138 8.18 -24.36 14.67
C THR A 138 9.07 -24.91 15.78
N GLN A 139 10.35 -24.54 15.80
CA GLN A 139 11.25 -24.94 16.90
C GLN A 139 10.78 -24.38 18.25
N VAL A 140 10.26 -23.16 18.28
CA VAL A 140 9.68 -22.56 19.49
C VAL A 140 8.44 -23.31 19.97
N MET A 141 7.53 -23.65 19.05
CA MET A 141 6.35 -24.49 19.36
C MET A 141 6.75 -25.89 19.87
N MET A 142 7.92 -26.40 19.47
CA MET A 142 8.49 -27.66 19.98
C MET A 142 9.26 -27.51 21.30
N GLY A 143 9.29 -26.33 21.90
CA GLY A 143 9.83 -26.08 23.24
C GLY A 143 11.15 -25.32 23.29
N LYS A 144 11.74 -24.92 22.16
CA LYS A 144 12.90 -24.01 22.19
C LYS A 144 12.50 -22.61 22.64
N LYS A 145 13.41 -21.92 23.33
CA LYS A 145 13.30 -20.51 23.69
C LYS A 145 13.95 -19.61 22.65
N LEU A 146 13.50 -18.36 22.57
CA LEU A 146 14.10 -17.36 21.65
C LEU A 146 15.58 -17.14 21.95
N SER A 147 15.97 -17.22 23.23
CA SER A 147 17.36 -17.12 23.67
C SER A 147 18.27 -18.21 23.10
N GLU A 148 17.71 -19.35 22.67
CA GLU A 148 18.45 -20.45 22.06
C GLU A 148 18.59 -20.32 20.54
N LEU A 149 17.86 -19.40 19.90
CA LEU A 149 17.78 -19.24 18.44
C LEU A 149 18.81 -18.25 17.87
N ASN A 150 19.62 -17.60 18.71
CA ASN A 150 20.62 -16.59 18.31
C ASN A 150 20.05 -15.54 17.34
N LEU A 151 18.81 -15.12 17.58
CA LEU A 151 18.13 -14.12 16.75
C LEU A 151 18.78 -12.75 16.91
N LYS A 152 19.13 -12.13 15.79
CA LYS A 152 19.68 -10.78 15.74
C LYS A 152 19.03 -9.99 14.62
N HIS A 153 18.81 -8.71 14.85
CA HIS A 153 18.42 -7.79 13.80
C HIS A 153 19.57 -7.65 12.80
N GLY A 154 19.31 -7.95 11.54
CA GLY A 154 20.27 -7.73 10.47
C GLY A 154 20.25 -6.27 10.04
N VAL A 155 21.42 -5.70 9.75
CA VAL A 155 21.51 -4.42 9.03
C VAL A 155 21.58 -4.74 7.54
N PHE A 156 20.58 -4.28 6.79
CA PHE A 156 20.50 -4.45 5.35
C PHE A 156 20.21 -3.12 4.65
N THR A 157 20.81 -2.93 3.47
CA THR A 157 20.73 -1.69 2.67
C THR A 157 19.68 -1.77 1.57
N HIS A 158 19.14 -2.97 1.31
CA HIS A 158 18.08 -3.17 0.32
C HIS A 158 16.69 -2.91 0.90
N PHE A 159 15.77 -2.61 -0.02
CA PHE A 159 14.35 -2.52 0.22
C PHE A 159 13.66 -3.72 -0.41
N GLY A 160 12.68 -4.28 0.28
CA GLY A 160 11.69 -5.19 -0.27
C GLY A 160 10.33 -4.51 -0.28
N VAL A 161 9.72 -4.41 -1.46
CA VAL A 161 8.36 -3.91 -1.63
C VAL A 161 7.46 -5.04 -2.08
N LYS A 162 6.38 -5.29 -1.35
CA LYS A 162 5.29 -6.15 -1.79
C LYS A 162 4.26 -5.31 -2.51
N GLU A 163 3.72 -5.85 -3.60
CA GLU A 163 2.59 -5.29 -4.32
C GLU A 163 1.50 -6.36 -4.50
N ALA A 164 0.24 -5.94 -4.52
CA ALA A 164 -0.92 -6.81 -4.67
C ALA A 164 -1.28 -7.05 -6.15
N VAL A 165 -1.76 -8.26 -6.47
CA VAL A 165 -2.25 -8.63 -7.81
C VAL A 165 -3.75 -8.81 -7.79
N PHE A 166 -4.44 -8.02 -8.62
CA PHE A 166 -5.90 -7.93 -8.63
C PHE A 166 -6.55 -8.67 -9.81
N PRO A 167 -7.71 -9.32 -9.59
CA PRO A 167 -8.44 -10.02 -10.64
C PRO A 167 -9.42 -9.12 -11.40
N PHE A 168 -9.33 -7.79 -11.28
CA PHE A 168 -10.35 -6.87 -11.80
C PHE A 168 -10.64 -7.01 -13.31
N TYR A 169 -9.64 -7.41 -14.11
CA TYR A 169 -9.83 -7.68 -15.55
C TYR A 169 -10.80 -8.85 -15.84
N MET A 170 -11.01 -9.75 -14.87
CA MET A 170 -11.97 -10.85 -14.96
C MET A 170 -13.41 -10.39 -14.68
N PHE A 171 -13.58 -9.23 -14.04
CA PHE A 171 -14.87 -8.71 -13.58
C PHE A 171 -15.09 -7.26 -14.06
N PRO A 172 -15.28 -7.03 -15.37
CA PRO A 172 -15.31 -5.68 -15.97
C PRO A 172 -16.45 -4.79 -15.45
N GLU A 173 -17.50 -5.39 -14.92
CA GLU A 173 -18.64 -4.66 -14.33
C GLU A 173 -18.35 -4.13 -12.93
N VAL A 174 -17.35 -4.69 -12.24
CA VAL A 174 -16.94 -4.26 -10.91
C VAL A 174 -16.10 -3.00 -11.02
N ASP A 175 -16.32 -2.07 -10.10
CA ASP A 175 -15.47 -0.90 -9.96
C ASP A 175 -14.12 -1.30 -9.32
N PRO A 176 -12.99 -1.11 -10.01
CA PRO A 176 -11.70 -1.59 -9.56
C PRO A 176 -11.03 -0.58 -8.60
N VAL A 177 -11.72 -0.29 -7.50
CA VAL A 177 -11.29 0.61 -6.43
C VAL A 177 -10.89 -0.19 -5.18
N LEU A 178 -9.91 0.33 -4.46
CA LEU A 178 -9.45 -0.22 -3.18
C LEU A 178 -10.39 0.18 -2.04
N GLY A 179 -10.42 -0.62 -0.97
CA GLY A 179 -11.24 -0.36 0.19
C GLY A 179 -10.88 -1.25 1.38
N PRO A 180 -11.73 -1.27 2.43
CA PRO A 180 -11.45 -2.00 3.67
C PRO A 180 -11.64 -3.52 3.55
N GLU A 181 -12.19 -3.99 2.44
CA GLU A 181 -12.32 -5.42 2.13
C GLU A 181 -11.25 -5.83 1.10
N MET A 182 -10.55 -6.93 1.37
CA MET A 182 -9.52 -7.48 0.49
C MET A 182 -10.11 -8.05 -0.80
N ARG A 183 -9.52 -7.71 -1.95
CA ARG A 183 -9.93 -8.20 -3.29
C ARG A 183 -8.78 -8.77 -4.12
N SER A 184 -7.54 -8.59 -3.68
CA SER A 184 -6.37 -9.18 -4.34
C SER A 184 -6.36 -10.70 -4.24
N THR A 185 -5.71 -11.34 -5.21
CA THR A 185 -5.62 -12.82 -5.32
C THR A 185 -4.19 -13.34 -5.17
N GLY A 186 -3.21 -12.44 -5.23
CA GLY A 186 -1.81 -12.78 -5.11
C GLY A 186 -0.97 -11.55 -4.82
N GLU A 187 0.33 -11.76 -4.72
CA GLU A 187 1.30 -10.73 -4.39
C GLU A 187 2.64 -11.00 -5.10
N VAL A 188 3.40 -9.93 -5.29
CA VAL A 188 4.74 -9.95 -5.87
C VAL A 188 5.70 -9.18 -4.97
N LEU A 189 7.00 -9.51 -5.07
CA LEU A 189 8.06 -8.86 -4.28
C LEU A 189 9.10 -8.24 -5.20
N GLY A 190 9.24 -6.91 -5.14
CA GLY A 190 10.34 -6.17 -5.75
C GLY A 190 11.45 -5.91 -4.73
N MET A 191 12.69 -6.29 -5.05
CA MET A 191 13.87 -5.98 -4.22
C MET A 191 14.87 -5.10 -4.97
N ALA A 192 15.38 -4.06 -4.30
CA ALA A 192 16.40 -3.17 -4.83
C ALA A 192 17.08 -2.35 -3.72
N ASP A 193 18.18 -1.67 -4.05
CA ASP A 193 18.95 -0.86 -3.08
C ASP A 193 18.34 0.53 -2.83
N SER A 194 17.16 0.81 -3.40
CA SER A 194 16.37 2.00 -3.11
C SER A 194 14.88 1.68 -3.14
N PHE A 195 14.11 2.36 -2.30
CA PHE A 195 12.65 2.23 -2.25
C PHE A 195 12.01 2.40 -3.64
N GLY A 196 12.36 3.47 -4.37
CA GLY A 196 11.77 3.75 -5.68
C GLY A 196 11.98 2.60 -6.66
N MET A 197 13.20 2.07 -6.76
CA MET A 197 13.47 0.94 -7.65
C MET A 197 12.79 -0.36 -7.19
N ALA A 198 12.70 -0.61 -5.89
CA ALA A 198 12.01 -1.77 -5.34
C ALA A 198 10.50 -1.69 -5.66
N PHE A 199 9.89 -0.52 -5.50
CA PHE A 199 8.50 -0.25 -5.86
C PHE A 199 8.27 -0.41 -7.37
N TYR A 200 9.15 0.14 -8.21
CA TYR A 200 9.05 -0.02 -9.67
C TYR A 200 9.08 -1.50 -10.07
N LYS A 201 10.01 -2.30 -9.51
CA LYS A 201 10.09 -3.74 -9.78
C LYS A 201 8.86 -4.50 -9.29
N ALA A 202 8.30 -4.12 -8.13
CA ALA A 202 7.08 -4.74 -7.62
C ALA A 202 5.90 -4.45 -8.57
N GLN A 203 5.75 -3.21 -9.01
CA GLN A 203 4.74 -2.80 -10.01
C GLN A 203 4.94 -3.46 -11.38
N GLU A 204 6.18 -3.58 -11.86
CA GLU A 204 6.46 -4.32 -13.10
C GLU A 204 6.04 -5.79 -13.00
N ALA A 205 6.27 -6.42 -11.84
CA ALA A 205 5.91 -7.81 -11.59
C ALA A 205 4.39 -8.07 -11.52
N THR A 206 3.55 -7.06 -11.29
CA THR A 206 2.09 -7.18 -11.41
C THR A 206 1.59 -7.24 -12.85
N GLN A 207 2.50 -7.14 -13.84
CA GLN A 207 2.20 -7.02 -15.27
C GLN A 207 1.52 -5.69 -15.67
N GLN A 208 1.65 -4.65 -14.83
CA GLN A 208 1.24 -3.28 -15.13
C GLN A 208 2.42 -2.32 -14.91
N PRO A 209 3.44 -2.35 -15.79
CA PRO A 209 4.65 -1.55 -15.60
C PRO A 209 4.33 -0.05 -15.62
N LEU A 210 4.93 0.70 -14.70
CA LEU A 210 4.84 2.15 -14.69
C LEU A 210 5.50 2.73 -15.96
N PRO A 211 4.86 3.71 -16.63
CA PRO A 211 5.41 4.29 -17.84
C PRO A 211 6.67 5.11 -17.54
N ALA A 212 7.60 5.14 -18.52
CA ALA A 212 8.78 6.00 -18.43
C ALA A 212 8.48 7.44 -18.92
N GLU A 213 7.53 7.61 -19.82
CA GLU A 213 7.22 8.92 -20.43
C GLU A 213 5.77 8.96 -20.90
N GLY A 214 5.34 10.12 -21.40
CA GLY A 214 4.01 10.32 -21.97
C GLY A 214 3.18 11.31 -21.14
N CYS A 215 1.88 11.03 -21.04
CA CYS A 215 0.94 11.87 -20.32
C CYS A 215 0.37 11.15 -19.09
N ALA A 216 0.36 11.85 -17.95
CA ALA A 216 -0.35 11.44 -16.76
C ALA A 216 -1.69 12.18 -16.67
N LEU A 217 -2.78 11.45 -16.47
CA LEU A 217 -4.07 12.01 -16.07
C LEU A 217 -4.11 12.12 -14.55
N ILE A 218 -4.43 13.29 -14.01
CA ILE A 218 -4.63 13.53 -12.59
C ILE A 218 -6.05 14.05 -12.36
N THR A 219 -6.87 13.27 -11.66
CA THR A 219 -8.23 13.65 -11.29
C THR A 219 -8.53 13.15 -9.87
N VAL A 220 -8.43 14.05 -8.90
CA VAL A 220 -8.45 13.69 -7.47
C VAL A 220 -9.63 14.34 -6.75
N ALA A 221 -10.08 13.69 -5.68
CA ALA A 221 -11.05 14.25 -4.76
C ALA A 221 -10.52 15.55 -4.12
N HIS A 222 -11.43 16.45 -3.72
CA HIS A 222 -11.05 17.74 -3.12
C HIS A 222 -10.13 17.60 -1.88
N PRO A 223 -10.35 16.65 -0.94
CA PRO A 223 -9.46 16.47 0.22
C PRO A 223 -8.01 16.10 -0.16
N ASP A 224 -7.82 15.47 -1.31
CA ASP A 224 -6.50 15.02 -1.78
C ASP A 224 -5.71 16.10 -2.53
N GLN A 225 -6.36 17.22 -2.88
CA GLN A 225 -5.72 18.28 -3.66
C GLN A 225 -4.42 18.79 -3.03
N PRO A 226 -4.33 19.13 -1.73
CA PRO A 226 -3.07 19.61 -1.14
C PRO A 226 -1.88 18.67 -1.40
N SER A 227 -2.12 17.36 -1.36
CA SER A 227 -1.10 16.33 -1.50
C SER A 227 -0.78 16.02 -2.98
N VAL A 228 -1.70 16.28 -3.92
CA VAL A 228 -1.49 15.99 -5.34
C VAL A 228 -0.49 16.94 -6.02
N ALA A 229 -0.30 18.15 -5.48
CA ALA A 229 0.64 19.12 -6.05
C ALA A 229 2.07 18.53 -6.14
N GLU A 230 2.50 17.80 -5.12
CA GLU A 230 3.82 17.18 -5.09
C GLU A 230 3.97 16.06 -6.14
N VAL A 231 2.94 15.22 -6.29
CA VAL A 231 2.89 14.20 -7.35
C VAL A 231 3.05 14.85 -8.72
N ALA A 232 2.27 15.91 -8.97
CA ALA A 232 2.28 16.61 -10.24
C ALA A 232 3.65 17.27 -10.53
N ARG A 233 4.30 17.91 -9.55
CA ARG A 233 5.66 18.45 -9.71
C ARG A 233 6.65 17.37 -10.09
N GLN A 234 6.69 16.25 -9.36
CA GLN A 234 7.62 15.17 -9.65
C GLN A 234 7.41 14.58 -11.05
N LEU A 235 6.16 14.39 -11.48
CA LEU A 235 5.86 13.92 -12.83
C LEU A 235 6.28 14.93 -13.91
N ARG A 236 6.11 16.24 -13.68
CA ARG A 236 6.59 17.29 -14.61
C ARG A 236 8.12 17.32 -14.70
N GLU A 237 8.82 17.20 -13.58
CA GLU A 237 10.28 17.10 -13.55
C GLU A 237 10.78 15.86 -14.29
N LEU A 238 10.01 14.78 -14.26
CA LEU A 238 10.26 13.58 -15.05
C LEU A 238 9.85 13.73 -16.53
N GLY A 239 9.34 14.89 -16.96
CA GLY A 239 8.99 15.17 -18.35
C GLY A 239 7.60 14.69 -18.80
N PHE A 240 6.71 14.34 -17.88
CA PHE A 240 5.33 14.00 -18.24
C PHE A 240 4.54 15.26 -18.62
N ARG A 241 3.65 15.10 -19.61
CA ARG A 241 2.52 16.01 -19.78
C ARG A 241 1.47 15.68 -18.73
N ILE A 242 0.79 16.68 -18.20
CA ILE A 242 -0.30 16.46 -17.24
C ILE A 242 -1.60 16.85 -17.90
N LYS A 243 -2.58 15.96 -17.87
CA LYS A 243 -3.99 16.25 -18.12
C LYS A 243 -4.74 16.21 -16.79
N ALA A 244 -5.67 17.13 -16.59
CA ALA A 244 -6.47 17.17 -15.37
C ALA A 244 -7.91 17.62 -15.63
N THR A 245 -8.84 17.11 -14.82
CA THR A 245 -10.23 17.57 -14.79
C THR A 245 -10.29 18.99 -14.22
N SER A 246 -11.34 19.74 -14.54
CA SER A 246 -11.50 21.17 -14.20
C SER A 246 -11.06 21.52 -12.77
N GLY A 247 -11.65 20.88 -11.75
CA GLY A 247 -11.33 21.16 -10.35
C GLY A 247 -9.88 20.84 -9.96
N THR A 248 -9.32 19.72 -10.44
CA THR A 248 -7.91 19.39 -10.19
C THR A 248 -6.97 20.33 -10.94
N ARG A 249 -7.28 20.70 -12.19
CA ARG A 249 -6.49 21.62 -13.02
C ARG A 249 -6.41 23.00 -12.37
N ASP A 250 -7.53 23.54 -11.91
CA ASP A 250 -7.58 24.87 -11.32
C ASP A 250 -6.76 24.93 -10.02
N PHE A 251 -6.83 23.87 -9.20
CA PHE A 251 -5.95 23.73 -8.04
C PHE A 251 -4.46 23.65 -8.41
N LEU A 252 -4.11 22.85 -9.43
CA LEU A 252 -2.72 22.75 -9.93
C LEU A 252 -2.21 24.10 -10.45
N ALA A 253 -3.03 24.85 -11.19
CA ALA A 253 -2.69 26.16 -11.71
C ALA A 253 -2.43 27.18 -10.58
N GLN A 254 -3.22 27.16 -9.51
CA GLN A 254 -3.00 27.98 -8.32
C GLN A 254 -1.65 27.68 -7.63
N ASN A 255 -1.14 26.45 -7.80
CA ASN A 255 0.15 26.01 -7.29
C ASN A 255 1.29 26.14 -8.32
N GLY A 256 1.06 26.84 -9.44
CA GLY A 256 2.05 27.08 -10.49
C GLY A 256 2.37 25.87 -11.36
N ILE A 257 1.49 24.86 -11.38
CA ILE A 257 1.68 23.62 -12.14
C ILE A 257 0.74 23.63 -13.35
N GLU A 258 1.32 23.65 -14.54
CA GLU A 258 0.57 23.62 -15.80
C GLU A 258 -0.01 22.22 -16.07
N ALA A 259 -1.30 22.17 -16.38
CA ALA A 259 -2.01 20.96 -16.78
C ALA A 259 -2.99 21.25 -17.93
N GLU A 260 -2.99 20.38 -18.94
CA GLU A 260 -3.96 20.39 -20.02
C GLU A 260 -5.35 20.00 -19.49
N ALA A 261 -6.40 20.69 -19.94
CA ALA A 261 -7.75 20.33 -19.57
C ALA A 261 -8.19 19.02 -20.23
N VAL A 262 -8.97 18.21 -19.52
CA VAL A 262 -9.71 17.08 -20.10
C VAL A 262 -11.10 17.00 -19.49
N ASN A 263 -12.09 16.76 -20.35
CA ASN A 263 -13.49 16.68 -19.95
C ASN A 263 -13.78 15.33 -19.27
N LYS A 264 -14.57 15.36 -18.19
CA LYS A 264 -15.27 14.16 -17.71
C LYS A 264 -16.30 13.70 -18.76
N LEU A 265 -16.77 12.45 -18.65
CA LEU A 265 -17.69 11.84 -19.61
C LEU A 265 -18.94 12.70 -19.90
N GLN A 266 -19.48 13.33 -18.87
CA GLN A 266 -20.66 14.20 -18.92
C GLN A 266 -20.39 15.63 -19.44
N GLU A 267 -19.13 16.05 -19.52
CA GLU A 267 -18.74 17.43 -19.89
C GLU A 267 -18.54 17.62 -21.41
N GLY A 268 -18.71 16.55 -22.20
CA GLY A 268 -18.63 16.58 -23.67
C GLY A 268 -17.37 15.90 -24.23
N ARG A 269 -17.18 15.96 -25.56
CA ARG A 269 -16.10 15.26 -26.28
C ARG A 269 -15.01 16.22 -26.82
N PRO A 270 -13.75 15.77 -26.90
CA PRO A 270 -13.22 14.50 -26.41
C PRO A 270 -13.13 14.47 -24.87
N HIS A 271 -13.44 13.32 -24.26
CA HIS A 271 -13.39 13.12 -22.80
C HIS A 271 -12.27 12.16 -22.39
N ILE A 272 -12.07 11.97 -21.07
CA ILE A 272 -11.06 11.08 -20.49
C ILE A 272 -11.01 9.69 -21.16
N VAL A 273 -12.15 9.04 -21.36
CA VAL A 273 -12.18 7.70 -21.98
C VAL A 273 -11.69 7.73 -23.43
N ASP A 274 -11.92 8.81 -24.17
CA ASP A 274 -11.44 8.96 -25.54
C ASP A 274 -9.91 9.10 -25.51
N ALA A 275 -9.38 9.92 -24.62
CA ALA A 275 -7.94 10.11 -24.45
C ALA A 275 -7.22 8.81 -24.02
N ILE A 276 -7.81 8.03 -23.11
CA ILE A 276 -7.29 6.69 -22.75
C ILE A 276 -7.31 5.77 -23.97
N LYS A 277 -8.44 5.69 -24.67
CA LYS A 277 -8.62 4.82 -25.85
C LYS A 277 -7.67 5.18 -26.99
N ASN A 278 -7.40 6.47 -27.20
CA ASN A 278 -6.51 6.98 -28.25
C ASN A 278 -5.02 6.84 -27.89
N GLY A 279 -4.68 6.32 -26.70
CA GLY A 279 -3.30 6.22 -26.24
C GLY A 279 -2.67 7.57 -25.90
N GLU A 280 -3.48 8.58 -25.60
CA GLU A 280 -2.99 9.90 -25.20
C GLU A 280 -2.57 9.95 -23.72
N ILE A 281 -2.98 8.96 -22.92
CA ILE A 281 -2.71 8.85 -21.48
C ILE A 281 -1.97 7.53 -21.20
N GLN A 282 -0.85 7.61 -20.49
CA GLN A 282 0.00 6.47 -20.11
C GLN A 282 -0.07 6.12 -18.62
N LEU A 283 -0.54 7.05 -17.78
CA LEU A 283 -0.74 6.85 -16.35
C LEU A 283 -2.01 7.54 -15.90
N VAL A 284 -2.83 6.87 -15.10
CA VAL A 284 -4.03 7.46 -14.50
C VAL A 284 -3.87 7.54 -12.99
N ILE A 285 -4.02 8.74 -12.42
CA ILE A 285 -4.10 8.97 -10.99
C ILE A 285 -5.52 9.47 -10.69
N ASN A 286 -6.33 8.60 -10.10
CA ASN A 286 -7.73 8.88 -9.81
C ASN A 286 -8.10 8.50 -8.39
N THR A 287 -8.13 9.46 -7.47
CA THR A 287 -8.63 9.20 -6.12
C THR A 287 -10.17 9.29 -6.11
N PRO A 288 -10.87 8.26 -5.61
CA PRO A 288 -12.32 8.25 -5.59
C PRO A 288 -12.84 9.29 -4.60
N SER A 289 -13.82 10.10 -5.01
CA SER A 289 -14.47 11.08 -4.13
C SER A 289 -15.55 10.48 -3.23
N GLY A 290 -15.77 9.16 -3.30
CA GLY A 290 -16.88 8.50 -2.60
C GLY A 290 -18.24 9.04 -3.01
N LYS A 291 -19.20 9.11 -2.07
CA LYS A 291 -20.54 9.71 -2.30
C LYS A 291 -20.52 11.24 -2.45
N LEU A 292 -19.38 11.91 -2.27
CA LEU A 292 -19.28 13.37 -2.36
C LEU A 292 -19.24 13.88 -3.81
N SER A 293 -18.98 13.01 -4.79
CA SER A 293 -19.12 13.37 -6.21
C SER A 293 -20.53 13.10 -6.70
N GLU A 294 -21.13 14.07 -7.39
CA GLU A 294 -22.43 13.91 -8.07
C GLU A 294 -22.43 12.77 -9.10
N HIS A 295 -21.26 12.39 -9.63
CA HIS A 295 -21.08 11.35 -10.63
C HIS A 295 -19.94 10.40 -10.27
N ASP A 296 -20.17 9.10 -10.46
CA ASP A 296 -19.20 8.03 -10.21
C ASP A 296 -18.06 8.05 -11.25
N ASP A 297 -16.82 8.16 -10.77
CA ASP A 297 -15.61 8.13 -11.60
C ASP A 297 -15.16 6.68 -11.96
N SER A 298 -15.93 5.65 -11.61
CA SER A 298 -15.61 4.23 -11.90
C SER A 298 -15.36 3.94 -13.38
N TYR A 299 -16.01 4.68 -14.28
CA TYR A 299 -15.80 4.54 -15.72
C TYR A 299 -14.34 4.82 -16.13
N ILE A 300 -13.64 5.71 -15.41
CA ILE A 300 -12.23 6.03 -15.66
C ILE A 300 -11.38 4.81 -15.35
N ARG A 301 -11.57 4.22 -14.16
CA ARG A 301 -10.78 3.07 -13.71
C ARG A 301 -11.07 1.82 -14.54
N LYS A 302 -12.35 1.58 -14.88
CA LYS A 302 -12.77 0.52 -15.81
C LYS A 302 -12.14 0.69 -17.19
N ALA A 303 -12.09 1.92 -17.72
CA ALA A 303 -11.42 2.21 -18.99
C ALA A 303 -9.90 1.94 -18.90
N SER A 304 -9.24 2.34 -17.82
CA SER A 304 -7.82 2.07 -17.60
C SER A 304 -7.49 0.58 -17.66
N ILE A 305 -8.27 -0.26 -16.98
CA ILE A 305 -8.11 -1.73 -17.06
C ILE A 305 -8.33 -2.24 -18.48
N LYS A 306 -9.43 -1.82 -19.11
CA LYS A 306 -9.80 -2.27 -20.46
C LYS A 306 -8.71 -1.96 -21.49
N TYR A 307 -8.09 -0.79 -21.40
CA TYR A 307 -7.05 -0.33 -22.32
C TYR A 307 -5.62 -0.54 -21.78
N LYS A 308 -5.47 -1.29 -20.68
CA LYS A 308 -4.17 -1.65 -20.08
C LYS A 308 -3.30 -0.43 -19.74
N VAL A 309 -3.93 0.65 -19.28
CA VAL A 309 -3.24 1.83 -18.75
C VAL A 309 -3.10 1.66 -17.24
N PRO A 310 -1.88 1.69 -16.68
CA PRO A 310 -1.67 1.67 -15.23
C PRO A 310 -2.47 2.77 -14.56
N TYR A 311 -3.16 2.42 -13.48
CA TYR A 311 -3.97 3.36 -12.72
C TYR A 311 -3.69 3.26 -11.23
N ILE A 312 -3.78 4.39 -10.55
CA ILE A 312 -3.46 4.54 -9.13
C ILE A 312 -4.61 5.27 -8.46
N THR A 313 -5.08 4.74 -7.32
CA THR A 313 -6.27 5.27 -6.64
C THR A 313 -5.98 5.99 -5.32
N THR A 314 -4.71 6.12 -4.91
CA THR A 314 -4.32 6.82 -3.69
C THR A 314 -3.15 7.77 -3.97
N ILE A 315 -3.08 8.89 -3.23
CA ILE A 315 -1.97 9.85 -3.38
C ILE A 315 -0.64 9.25 -2.94
N ALA A 316 -0.65 8.43 -1.89
CA ALA A 316 0.58 7.81 -1.39
C ALA A 316 1.20 6.84 -2.40
N ALA A 317 0.39 6.02 -3.06
CA ALA A 317 0.85 5.17 -4.17
C ALA A 317 1.29 6.00 -5.38
N ALA A 318 0.65 7.14 -5.65
CA ALA A 318 1.05 8.03 -6.76
C ALA A 318 2.45 8.64 -6.51
N LEU A 319 2.75 9.03 -5.27
CA LEU A 319 4.10 9.48 -4.87
C LEU A 319 5.12 8.33 -4.96
N ALA A 320 4.77 7.12 -4.52
CA ALA A 320 5.63 5.95 -4.65
C ALA A 320 5.93 5.62 -6.12
N ALA A 321 4.92 5.70 -6.99
CA ALA A 321 5.06 5.51 -8.43
C ALA A 321 5.97 6.58 -9.07
N ALA A 322 5.81 7.87 -8.72
CA ALA A 322 6.69 8.93 -9.21
C ALA A 322 8.15 8.67 -8.81
N LYS A 323 8.41 8.28 -7.56
CA LYS A 323 9.75 7.85 -7.09
C LYS A 323 10.28 6.64 -7.86
N GLY A 324 9.41 5.68 -8.16
CA GLY A 324 9.77 4.48 -8.94
C GLY A 324 10.15 4.79 -10.37
N ILE A 325 9.36 5.64 -11.05
CA ILE A 325 9.67 6.13 -12.40
C ILE A 325 11.00 6.90 -12.39
N ALA A 326 11.21 7.78 -11.41
CA ALA A 326 12.47 8.51 -11.26
C ALA A 326 13.67 7.58 -11.08
N ALA A 327 13.55 6.57 -10.22
CA ALA A 327 14.60 5.58 -10.00
C ALA A 327 14.90 4.79 -11.28
N ARG A 328 13.86 4.38 -12.02
CA ARG A 328 14.00 3.68 -13.30
C ARG A 328 14.73 4.54 -14.35
N LYS A 329 14.44 5.84 -14.42
CA LYS A 329 15.09 6.78 -15.36
C LYS A 329 16.56 7.04 -15.04
N LYS A 330 16.92 7.13 -13.75
CA LYS A 330 18.31 7.40 -13.33
C LYS A 330 19.28 6.28 -13.70
N GLY A 331 18.78 5.13 -14.12
CA GLY A 331 19.60 3.94 -14.34
C GLY A 331 19.88 3.25 -13.01
N GLY A 332 19.53 1.97 -12.96
CA GLY A 332 19.55 1.16 -11.75
C GLY A 332 18.57 0.00 -11.92
N GLY A 333 18.67 -1.02 -11.05
CA GLY A 333 17.71 -2.13 -11.08
C GLY A 333 18.18 -3.38 -11.81
N GLY A 334 19.50 -3.63 -11.83
CA GLY A 334 20.01 -4.95 -12.19
C GLY A 334 19.31 -6.07 -11.42
N VAL A 335 19.29 -7.27 -12.01
CA VAL A 335 18.75 -8.47 -11.35
C VAL A 335 19.80 -8.96 -10.36
N LYS A 336 19.34 -9.28 -9.15
CA LYS A 336 20.15 -9.83 -8.08
C LYS A 336 19.43 -11.00 -7.46
N SER A 337 20.15 -12.09 -7.22
CA SER A 337 19.57 -13.28 -6.61
C SER A 337 19.25 -13.02 -5.14
N LEU A 338 18.28 -13.76 -4.60
CA LEU A 338 17.94 -13.68 -3.18
C LEU A 338 19.16 -14.00 -2.28
N HIS A 339 19.97 -14.99 -2.68
CA HIS A 339 21.20 -15.35 -1.97
C HIS A 339 22.21 -14.20 -1.92
N ALA A 340 22.33 -13.41 -3.00
CA ALA A 340 23.22 -12.25 -3.01
C ALA A 340 22.73 -11.15 -2.06
N TYR A 341 21.42 -10.90 -1.98
CA TYR A 341 20.87 -10.00 -0.95
C TYR A 341 21.15 -10.52 0.46
N HIS A 342 20.97 -11.82 0.71
CA HIS A 342 21.18 -12.42 2.02
C HIS A 342 22.64 -12.37 2.47
N ALA A 343 23.60 -12.48 1.54
CA ALA A 343 25.02 -12.42 1.82
C ALA A 343 25.51 -11.03 2.27
N GLU A 344 24.75 -9.97 1.98
CA GLU A 344 25.10 -8.60 2.36
C GLU A 344 24.54 -8.17 3.73
N ILE A 345 23.71 -9.01 4.36
CA ILE A 345 23.13 -8.70 5.66
C ILE A 345 24.17 -8.90 6.77
N VAL A 346 24.48 -7.84 7.50
CA VAL A 346 25.40 -7.86 8.64
C VAL A 346 24.63 -8.18 9.93
N ARG A 347 25.13 -9.11 10.77
CA ARG A 347 24.46 -9.61 11.99
C ARG A 347 25.35 -9.60 13.23
#